data_AF-A0A1Q3HL55-F1
#
_entry.id   AF-A0A1Q3HL55-F1
#
_cell.length_a   1.000
_cell.length_b   1.000
_cell.length_c   1.000
_cell.angle_alpha   90.00
_cell.angle_beta   90.00
_cell.angle_gamma   90.00
#
_symmetry.space_group_name_H-M   'P 1'
#
loop_
_entity.id
_entity.type
_entity.pdbx_description
1 polymer ?
#
loop_
_entity_poly.entity_id
_entity_poly.type
_entity_poly.pdbx_seq_one_letter_code
_entity_poly.pdbx_strand_id
1 'polypeptide(L)'
;MNRLAELVHGMCLPFHLLRDLWADRALRRYYLKVGVSQAIVVLGLAVLFTGSGKEAVETVGPGEWSEQHQEEVARELEEARAELEEAEAGMEKLRKLQKAAEGTGMLARMAGADEEKVRAAVEQALKEAQAAEDRRRAARDAAEAKREQAEELEGKHTVRRVVYWAALFSMLQIAQWIVIALSRDFHTVLEREASLRTGLVPEDEPLTPRVWLNLPWVRTKMRRRWRGLVLFVLGAPVLWLATRWVPWRDEVLATLMSLWGAWWFVVFTAGKSSQAWKEETAGEPWFLRVWNGLTSRVPVLSTYGSVWTNQTREVFSPAATVERRPWGLMGLAVVRALSSLPLVRCFLRPFIPVAAAHLIARAAPAAPEGLPSTGGTPG
;
A
#
# COMPACT_ATOMS: atom_id res chain seq x y z
N MET A 1 -5.25 6.43 -30.98
CA MET A 1 -5.00 7.44 -29.92
C MET A 1 -3.71 7.10 -29.20
N ASN A 2 -3.01 8.09 -28.63
CA ASN A 2 -1.82 7.85 -27.81
C ASN A 2 -2.23 7.11 -26.52
N ARG A 3 -1.54 6.01 -26.16
CA ARG A 3 -1.80 5.22 -24.94
C ARG A 3 -1.78 6.08 -23.67
N LEU A 4 -0.87 7.06 -23.61
CA LEU A 4 -0.81 8.01 -22.50
C LEU A 4 -2.06 8.88 -22.42
N ALA A 5 -2.57 9.34 -23.56
CA ALA A 5 -3.78 10.17 -23.60
C ALA A 5 -5.01 9.38 -23.14
N GLU A 6 -5.11 8.09 -23.49
CA GLU A 6 -6.19 7.22 -22.98
C GLU A 6 -6.10 7.03 -21.47
N LEU A 7 -4.90 6.82 -20.94
CA LEU A 7 -4.66 6.70 -19.50
C LEU A 7 -5.05 7.98 -18.75
N VAL A 8 -4.57 9.13 -19.22
CA VAL A 8 -4.91 10.44 -18.64
C VAL A 8 -6.42 10.68 -18.74
N HIS A 9 -7.03 10.36 -19.88
CA HIS A 9 -8.48 10.49 -20.05
C HIS A 9 -9.26 9.65 -19.03
N GLY A 10 -8.87 8.39 -18.83
CA GLY A 10 -9.46 7.51 -17.83
C GLY A 10 -9.31 8.04 -16.40
N MET A 11 -8.17 8.67 -16.09
CA MET A 11 -7.93 9.33 -14.81
C MET A 11 -8.77 10.60 -14.61
N CYS A 12 -8.92 11.42 -15.64
CA CYS A 12 -9.65 12.70 -15.55
C CYS A 12 -11.17 12.52 -15.54
N LEU A 13 -11.68 11.41 -16.07
CA LEU A 13 -13.11 11.21 -16.31
C LEU A 13 -13.99 11.35 -15.05
N PRO A 14 -13.67 10.74 -13.88
CA PRO A 14 -14.46 10.95 -12.65
C PRO A 14 -14.53 12.42 -12.21
N PHE A 15 -13.48 13.21 -12.46
CA PHE A 15 -13.44 14.63 -12.11
C PHE A 15 -14.25 15.48 -13.07
N HIS A 16 -14.27 15.13 -14.37
CA HIS A 16 -15.18 15.77 -15.32
C HIS A 16 -16.64 15.51 -14.96
N LEU A 17 -17.00 14.26 -14.60
CA LEU A 17 -18.34 13.92 -14.13
C LEU A 17 -18.73 14.69 -12.86
N LEU A 18 -17.80 14.81 -11.91
CA LEU A 18 -18.00 15.60 -10.71
C LEU A 18 -18.23 17.09 -11.03
N ARG A 19 -17.43 17.65 -11.94
CA ARG A 19 -17.56 19.04 -12.39
C ARG A 19 -18.91 19.29 -13.06
N ASP A 20 -19.35 18.37 -13.91
CA ASP A 20 -20.63 18.48 -14.62
C ASP A 20 -21.82 18.33 -13.66
N LEU A 21 -21.71 17.48 -12.62
CA LEU A 21 -22.69 17.41 -11.52
C LEU A 21 -22.73 18.72 -10.71
N TRP A 22 -21.57 19.34 -10.50
CA TRP A 22 -21.44 20.60 -9.74
C TRP A 22 -22.01 21.83 -10.45
N ALA A 23 -22.20 21.77 -11.78
CA ALA A 23 -22.88 22.83 -12.52
C ALA A 23 -24.33 23.02 -12.05
N ASP A 24 -24.98 21.96 -11.54
CA ASP A 24 -26.31 22.05 -10.95
C ASP A 24 -26.26 22.35 -9.45
N ARG A 25 -26.92 23.44 -9.05
CA ARG A 25 -26.94 23.90 -7.65
C ARG A 25 -27.67 22.94 -6.71
N ALA A 26 -28.74 22.30 -7.16
CA ALA A 26 -29.52 21.36 -6.35
C ALA A 26 -28.74 20.06 -6.13
N LEU A 27 -28.17 19.48 -7.20
CA LEU A 27 -27.37 18.26 -7.10
C LEU A 27 -26.06 18.49 -6.34
N ARG A 28 -25.40 19.64 -6.54
CA ARG A 28 -24.20 20.00 -5.76
C ARG A 28 -24.48 20.03 -4.26
N ARG A 29 -25.58 20.67 -3.84
CA ARG A 29 -26.00 20.71 -2.43
C ARG A 29 -26.29 19.31 -1.90
N TYR A 30 -27.03 18.50 -2.67
CA TYR A 30 -27.35 17.13 -2.28
C TYR A 30 -26.07 16.28 -2.13
N TYR A 31 -25.18 16.33 -3.12
CA TYR A 31 -23.88 15.65 -3.10
C TYR A 31 -23.02 16.05 -1.89
N LEU A 32 -22.85 17.36 -1.65
CA LEU A 32 -22.06 17.86 -0.53
C LEU A 32 -22.68 17.44 0.82
N LYS A 33 -24.01 17.54 0.95
CA LYS A 33 -24.70 17.11 2.17
C LYS A 33 -24.43 15.63 2.46
N VAL A 34 -24.62 14.75 1.47
CA VAL A 34 -24.40 13.30 1.63
C VAL A 34 -22.93 13.02 1.93
N GLY A 35 -21.99 13.55 1.12
CA GLY A 35 -20.56 13.28 1.27
C GLY A 35 -19.98 13.78 2.60
N VAL A 36 -20.34 15.00 3.03
CA VAL A 36 -19.90 15.57 4.31
C VAL A 36 -20.51 14.82 5.48
N SER A 37 -21.82 14.51 5.45
CA SER A 37 -22.44 13.72 6.52
C SER A 37 -21.81 12.33 6.65
N GLN A 38 -21.50 11.66 5.53
CA GLN A 38 -20.78 10.39 5.56
C GLN A 38 -19.39 10.54 6.16
N ALA A 39 -18.62 11.55 5.75
CA ALA A 39 -17.27 11.79 6.27
C ALA A 39 -17.29 12.01 7.80
N ILE A 40 -18.25 12.80 8.31
CA ILE A 40 -18.45 13.03 9.74
C ILE A 40 -18.76 11.72 10.46
N VAL A 41 -19.69 10.91 9.95
CA VAL A 41 -20.05 9.62 10.58
C VAL A 41 -18.88 8.64 10.54
N VAL A 42 -18.09 8.59 9.46
CA VAL A 42 -16.89 7.75 9.37
C VAL A 42 -15.86 8.15 10.42
N LEU A 43 -15.60 9.46 10.57
CA LEU A 43 -14.69 9.97 11.59
C LEU A 43 -15.21 9.67 13.00
N GLY A 44 -16.51 9.88 13.25
CA GLY A 44 -17.14 9.56 14.53
C GLY A 44 -17.02 8.08 14.89
N LEU A 45 -17.34 7.18 13.95
CA LEU A 45 -17.18 5.73 14.14
C LEU A 45 -15.71 5.32 14.34
N ALA A 46 -14.78 5.94 13.61
CA ALA A 46 -13.36 5.67 13.81
C ALA A 46 -12.89 6.10 15.20
N VAL A 47 -13.32 7.28 15.68
CA VAL A 47 -13.04 7.74 17.06
C VAL A 47 -13.68 6.83 18.10
N LEU A 48 -14.88 6.31 17.86
CA LEU A 48 -15.52 5.35 18.77
C LEU A 48 -14.76 4.02 18.81
N PHE A 49 -14.31 3.51 17.66
CA PHE A 49 -13.51 2.29 17.59
C PHE A 49 -12.11 2.46 18.19
N THR A 50 -11.48 3.62 18.03
CA THR A 50 -10.20 3.91 18.68
C THR A 50 -10.36 4.24 20.16
N GLY A 51 -11.49 4.78 20.59
CA GLY A 51 -11.83 5.01 22.01
C GLY A 51 -11.94 3.69 22.77
N SER A 52 -12.63 2.69 22.20
CA SER A 52 -12.59 1.31 22.72
C SER A 52 -11.20 0.67 22.58
N GLY A 53 -10.39 1.15 21.63
CA GLY A 53 -9.00 0.76 21.45
C GLY A 53 -8.02 1.51 22.34
N LYS A 54 -8.42 2.52 23.13
CA LYS A 54 -7.50 3.26 24.00
C LYS A 54 -6.85 2.34 25.02
N GLU A 55 -7.53 1.33 25.53
CA GLU A 55 -6.90 0.33 26.41
C GLU A 55 -5.85 -0.53 25.66
N ALA A 56 -6.11 -0.85 24.39
CA ALA A 56 -5.16 -1.58 23.52
C ALA A 56 -4.01 -0.68 23.01
N VAL A 57 -4.23 0.63 22.93
CA VAL A 57 -3.25 1.63 22.48
C VAL A 57 -2.53 2.27 23.67
N GLU A 58 -3.01 2.20 24.90
CA GLU A 58 -2.19 2.54 26.07
C GLU A 58 -1.22 1.40 26.37
N THR A 59 -1.60 0.16 26.08
CA THR A 59 -0.71 -1.00 26.10
C THR A 59 0.27 -1.03 24.90
N VAL A 60 -0.13 -0.52 23.71
CA VAL A 60 0.66 -0.66 22.46
C VAL A 60 0.90 0.66 21.71
N GLY A 61 0.59 1.82 22.28
CA GLY A 61 0.76 3.14 21.66
C GLY A 61 2.00 3.88 22.16
N PRO A 62 2.65 4.68 21.32
CA PRO A 62 3.82 5.48 21.69
C PRO A 62 3.37 6.63 22.61
N GLY A 63 3.02 6.30 23.86
CA GLY A 63 2.81 7.29 24.91
C GLY A 63 4.13 7.94 25.29
N GLU A 64 4.04 9.10 25.96
CA GLU A 64 5.08 10.03 26.42
C GLU A 64 6.40 9.42 26.91
N TRP A 65 6.40 8.14 27.29
CA TRP A 65 7.60 7.30 27.44
C TRP A 65 8.58 7.38 26.26
N SER A 66 8.15 7.59 25.01
CA SER A 66 9.09 7.53 23.88
C SER A 66 9.97 8.75 23.71
N GLU A 67 9.48 9.96 23.98
CA GLU A 67 10.30 11.18 23.79
C GLU A 67 11.32 11.33 24.93
N GLN A 68 10.88 11.18 26.18
CA GLN A 68 11.78 11.24 27.33
C GLN A 68 12.85 10.15 27.28
N HIS A 69 12.48 8.93 26.88
CA HIS A 69 13.45 7.84 26.79
C HIS A 69 14.34 7.96 25.55
N GLN A 70 13.88 8.58 24.46
CA GLN A 70 14.75 8.92 23.32
C GLN A 70 15.76 9.99 23.69
N GLU A 71 15.35 11.03 24.43
CA GLU A 71 16.25 12.04 24.95
C GLU A 71 17.25 11.44 25.95
N GLU A 72 16.79 10.53 26.82
CA GLU A 72 17.64 9.81 27.76
C GLU A 72 18.67 8.92 27.05
N VAL A 73 18.24 8.09 26.09
CA VAL A 73 19.14 7.25 25.29
C VAL A 73 20.10 8.12 24.46
N ALA A 74 19.64 9.22 23.86
CA ALA A 74 20.49 10.14 23.13
C ALA A 74 21.56 10.76 24.04
N ARG A 75 21.17 11.22 25.23
CA ARG A 75 22.08 11.77 26.23
C ARG A 75 23.10 10.72 26.68
N GLU A 76 22.66 9.50 26.98
CA GLU A 76 23.53 8.40 27.38
C GLU A 76 24.54 7.99 26.28
N LEU A 77 24.16 8.15 25.02
CA LEU A 77 24.99 7.84 23.86
C LEU A 77 25.98 8.98 23.58
N GLU A 78 25.59 10.24 23.82
CA GLU A 78 26.51 11.38 23.83
C GLU A 78 27.52 11.29 24.98
N GLU A 79 27.08 10.94 26.19
CA GLU A 79 27.96 10.70 27.34
C GLU A 79 28.98 9.58 27.04
N ALA A 80 28.53 8.46 26.48
CA ALA A 80 29.42 7.35 26.12
C ALA A 80 30.42 7.73 25.01
N ARG A 81 30.02 8.61 24.07
CA ARG A 81 30.94 9.15 23.05
C ARG A 81 31.97 10.08 23.66
N ALA A 82 31.56 10.96 24.58
CA ALA A 82 32.48 11.85 25.29
C ALA A 82 33.51 11.06 26.11
N GLU A 83 33.09 10.03 26.84
CA GLU A 83 34.00 9.14 27.58
C GLU A 83 35.00 8.43 26.66
N LEU A 84 34.56 7.99 25.47
CA LEU A 84 35.43 7.38 24.47
C LEU A 84 36.46 8.38 23.94
N GLU A 85 36.04 9.61 23.61
CA GLU A 85 36.95 10.68 23.16
C GLU A 85 37.99 11.05 24.23
N GLU A 86 37.58 11.14 25.51
CA GLU A 86 38.50 11.37 26.63
C GLU A 86 39.51 10.23 26.79
N ALA A 87 39.05 8.98 26.68
CA ALA A 87 39.92 7.80 26.74
C ALA A 87 40.94 7.78 25.57
N GLU A 88 40.53 8.16 24.36
CA GLU A 88 41.41 8.28 23.21
C GLU A 88 42.45 9.39 23.37
N ALA A 89 42.05 10.56 23.88
CA ALA A 89 42.96 11.66 24.19
C ALA A 89 43.98 11.26 25.29
N GLY A 90 43.55 10.49 26.29
CA GLY A 90 44.42 9.93 27.32
C GLY A 90 45.48 8.98 26.75
N MET A 91 45.08 8.08 25.85
CA MET A 91 45.99 7.17 25.14
C MET A 91 46.99 7.90 24.25
N GLU A 92 46.58 9.00 23.60
CA GLU A 92 47.50 9.81 22.80
C GLU A 92 48.58 10.48 23.66
N LYS A 93 48.22 10.97 24.86
CA LYS A 93 49.18 11.50 25.84
C LYS A 93 50.17 10.43 26.31
N LEU A 94 49.68 9.24 26.64
CA LEU A 94 50.52 8.10 27.03
C LEU A 94 51.49 7.70 25.90
N ARG A 95 51.03 7.66 24.64
CA ARG A 95 51.92 7.43 23.48
C ARG A 95 53.01 8.49 23.36
N LYS A 96 52.70 9.76 23.61
CA LYS A 96 53.69 10.85 23.61
C LYS A 96 54.70 10.68 24.74
N LEU A 97 54.25 10.32 25.94
CA LEU A 97 55.12 10.04 27.09
C LEU A 97 56.01 8.83 26.85
N GLN A 98 55.49 7.76 26.25
CA GLN A 98 56.27 6.57 25.89
C GLN A 98 57.37 6.91 24.88
N LYS A 99 57.04 7.64 23.79
CA LYS A 99 58.05 8.12 22.84
C LYS A 99 59.10 9.03 23.49
N ALA A 100 58.68 9.89 24.41
CA ALA A 100 59.59 10.75 25.16
C ALA A 100 60.50 9.92 26.09
N ALA A 101 59.97 8.90 26.76
CA ALA A 101 60.70 7.98 27.63
C ALA A 101 61.71 7.11 26.85
N GLU A 102 61.37 6.64 25.66
CA GLU A 102 62.29 5.94 24.75
C GLU A 102 63.45 6.87 24.33
N GLY A 103 63.16 8.15 24.05
CA GLY A 103 64.18 9.16 23.76
C GLY A 103 65.04 9.54 24.97
N THR A 104 64.45 9.67 26.17
CA THR A 104 65.19 10.01 27.39
C THR A 104 65.94 8.83 27.99
N GLY A 105 65.53 7.57 27.76
CA GLY A 105 66.32 6.40 28.14
C GLY A 105 67.69 6.38 27.45
N MET A 106 67.77 6.90 26.23
CA MET A 106 69.03 7.08 25.50
C MET A 106 69.89 8.20 26.12
N LEU A 107 69.27 9.31 26.53
CA LEU A 107 69.95 10.44 27.20
C LEU A 107 70.36 10.13 28.65
N ALA A 108 69.55 9.39 29.40
CA ALA A 108 69.81 8.98 30.78
C ALA A 108 71.01 8.02 30.87
N ARG A 109 71.16 7.12 29.89
CA ARG A 109 72.36 6.29 29.71
C ARG A 109 73.62 7.11 29.42
N MET A 110 73.48 8.24 28.71
CA MET A 110 74.59 9.16 28.47
C MET A 110 74.90 10.07 29.69
N ALA A 111 73.92 10.33 30.55
CA ALA A 111 74.04 11.26 31.68
C ALA A 111 74.35 10.61 33.04
N GLY A 112 74.46 9.27 33.12
CA GLY A 112 74.75 8.56 34.37
C GLY A 112 73.60 8.55 35.38
N ALA A 113 72.36 8.73 34.91
CA ALA A 113 71.19 8.65 35.77
C ALA A 113 70.92 7.22 36.24
N ASP A 114 70.41 7.12 37.48
CA ASP A 114 70.12 5.88 38.19
C ASP A 114 69.13 4.98 37.43
N GLU A 115 69.62 3.84 36.93
CA GLU A 115 68.89 2.92 36.04
C GLU A 115 67.63 2.33 36.69
N GLU A 116 67.63 2.17 38.02
CA GLU A 116 66.50 1.66 38.79
C GLU A 116 65.31 2.61 38.76
N LYS A 117 65.56 3.93 38.90
CA LYS A 117 64.50 4.95 38.86
C LYS A 117 63.85 5.04 37.49
N VAL A 118 64.64 4.90 36.43
CA VAL A 118 64.12 4.88 35.05
C VAL A 118 63.28 3.63 34.81
N ARG A 119 63.71 2.45 35.27
CA ARG A 119 62.91 1.21 35.19
C ARG A 119 61.59 1.33 35.95
N ALA A 120 61.61 1.84 37.18
CA ALA A 120 60.39 2.02 37.98
C ALA A 120 59.40 2.98 37.31
N ALA A 121 59.88 4.09 36.74
CA ALA A 121 59.03 5.03 36.01
C ALA A 121 58.43 4.42 34.73
N VAL A 122 59.21 3.62 33.99
CA VAL A 122 58.74 2.92 32.80
C VAL A 122 57.69 1.86 33.17
N GLU A 123 57.91 1.10 34.23
CA GLU A 123 56.95 0.08 34.70
C GLU A 123 55.64 0.73 35.17
N GLN A 124 55.71 1.85 35.89
CA GLN A 124 54.53 2.62 36.27
C GLN A 124 53.78 3.15 35.05
N ALA A 125 54.48 3.73 34.08
CA ALA A 125 53.87 4.21 32.83
C ALA A 125 53.23 3.08 32.01
N LEU A 126 53.82 1.88 32.02
CA LEU A 126 53.27 0.69 31.36
C LEU A 126 51.98 0.22 32.04
N LYS A 127 51.94 0.20 33.38
CA LYS A 127 50.72 -0.13 34.15
C LYS A 127 49.61 0.90 33.91
N GLU A 128 49.96 2.18 33.88
CA GLU A 128 49.02 3.27 33.57
C GLU A 128 48.51 3.18 32.13
N ALA A 129 49.37 2.83 31.17
CA ALA A 129 48.98 2.63 29.78
C ALA A 129 48.06 1.44 29.58
N GLN A 130 48.35 0.32 30.25
CA GLN A 130 47.51 -0.87 30.18
C GLN A 130 46.15 -0.62 30.84
N ALA A 131 46.11 0.05 32.00
CA ALA A 131 44.87 0.46 32.63
C ALA A 131 44.06 1.45 31.76
N ALA A 132 44.71 2.36 31.04
CA ALA A 132 44.05 3.26 30.10
C ALA A 132 43.51 2.53 28.86
N GLU A 133 44.24 1.53 28.34
CA GLU A 133 43.76 0.69 27.24
C GLU A 133 42.55 -0.15 27.66
N ASP A 134 42.57 -0.74 28.85
CA ASP A 134 41.45 -1.50 29.41
C ASP A 134 40.21 -0.60 29.59
N ARG A 135 40.39 0.64 30.08
CA ARG A 135 39.31 1.64 30.16
C ARG A 135 38.75 2.00 28.79
N ARG A 136 39.62 2.16 27.78
CA ARG A 136 39.19 2.46 26.41
C ARG A 136 38.37 1.31 25.82
N ARG A 137 38.81 0.06 26.03
CA ARG A 137 38.06 -1.12 25.57
C ARG A 137 36.69 -1.17 26.26
N ALA A 138 36.66 -1.01 27.58
CA ALA A 138 35.40 -0.98 28.33
C ALA A 138 34.45 0.15 27.88
N ALA A 139 34.98 1.36 27.64
CA ALA A 139 34.19 2.49 27.13
C ALA A 139 33.65 2.23 25.72
N ARG A 140 34.46 1.62 24.85
CA ARG A 140 34.02 1.23 23.50
C ARG A 140 32.93 0.17 23.54
N ASP A 141 33.12 -0.88 24.33
CA ASP A 141 32.15 -1.97 24.47
C ASP A 141 30.83 -1.44 25.07
N ALA A 142 30.92 -0.52 26.05
CA ALA A 142 29.75 0.15 26.62
C ALA A 142 29.03 1.04 25.59
N ALA A 143 29.77 1.81 24.79
CA ALA A 143 29.20 2.64 23.73
C ALA A 143 28.54 1.80 22.61
N GLU A 144 29.15 0.66 22.25
CA GLU A 144 28.62 -0.28 21.27
C GLU A 144 27.34 -0.95 21.79
N ALA A 145 27.33 -1.43 23.04
CA ALA A 145 26.15 -2.00 23.67
C ALA A 145 24.98 -0.99 23.77
N LYS A 146 25.25 0.27 24.15
CA LYS A 146 24.23 1.34 24.16
C LYS A 146 23.70 1.63 22.76
N ARG A 147 24.56 1.60 21.74
CA ARG A 147 24.15 1.80 20.35
C ARG A 147 23.25 0.66 19.86
N GLU A 148 23.59 -0.59 20.13
CA GLU A 148 22.75 -1.75 19.78
C GLU A 148 21.37 -1.66 20.47
N GLN A 149 21.33 -1.28 21.74
CA GLN A 149 20.07 -1.04 22.45
C GLN A 149 19.24 0.08 21.80
N ALA A 150 19.87 1.19 21.41
CA ALA A 150 19.19 2.28 20.73
C ALA A 150 18.60 1.84 19.36
N GLU A 151 19.38 1.10 18.55
CA GLU A 151 18.94 0.56 17.26
C GLU A 151 17.77 -0.44 17.44
N GLU A 152 17.81 -1.30 18.47
CA GLU A 152 16.71 -2.23 18.79
C GLU A 152 15.43 -1.47 19.19
N LEU A 153 15.54 -0.43 20.02
CA LEU A 153 14.42 0.41 20.43
C LEU A 153 13.81 1.17 19.23
N GLU A 154 14.64 1.71 18.33
CA GLU A 154 14.17 2.37 17.11
C GLU A 154 13.43 1.38 16.19
N GLY A 155 13.96 0.16 16.04
CA GLY A 155 13.30 -0.92 15.31
C GLY A 155 11.92 -1.27 15.89
N LYS A 156 11.85 -1.47 17.21
CA LYS A 156 10.58 -1.72 17.93
C LYS A 156 9.58 -0.58 17.75
N HIS A 157 10.05 0.67 17.83
CA HIS A 157 9.21 1.85 17.66
C HIS A 157 8.67 1.97 16.23
N THR A 158 9.51 1.71 15.22
CA THR A 158 9.09 1.70 13.81
C THR A 158 8.00 0.66 13.57
N VAL A 159 8.18 -0.56 14.08
CA VAL A 159 7.17 -1.62 13.99
C VAL A 159 5.88 -1.20 14.71
N ARG A 160 5.96 -0.69 15.93
CA ARG A 160 4.80 -0.21 16.71
C ARG A 160 4.03 0.90 15.97
N ARG A 161 4.74 1.86 15.39
CA ARG A 161 4.18 2.95 14.59
C ARG A 161 3.47 2.41 13.34
N VAL A 162 4.08 1.47 12.62
CA VAL A 162 3.46 0.82 11.45
C VAL A 162 2.19 0.06 11.85
N VAL A 163 2.24 -0.71 12.95
CA VAL A 163 1.07 -1.44 13.49
C VAL A 163 -0.05 -0.47 13.88
N TYR A 164 0.29 0.63 14.56
CA TYR A 164 -0.68 1.67 14.93
C TYR A 164 -1.37 2.26 13.70
N TRP A 165 -0.59 2.70 12.69
CA TRP A 165 -1.16 3.23 11.45
C TRP A 165 -2.00 2.19 10.74
N ALA A 166 -1.52 0.94 10.63
CA ALA A 166 -2.28 -0.15 10.01
C ALA A 166 -3.61 -0.41 10.72
N ALA A 167 -3.64 -0.39 12.06
CA ALA A 167 -4.84 -0.54 12.85
C ALA A 167 -5.80 0.65 12.64
N LEU A 168 -5.30 1.89 12.72
CA LEU A 168 -6.08 3.11 12.48
C LEU A 168 -6.70 3.12 11.07
N PHE A 169 -5.90 2.84 10.04
CA PHE A 169 -6.38 2.72 8.67
C PHE A 169 -7.42 1.60 8.53
N SER A 170 -7.22 0.45 9.17
CA SER A 170 -8.17 -0.66 9.14
C SER A 170 -9.51 -0.28 9.78
N MET A 171 -9.49 0.39 10.93
CA MET A 171 -10.70 0.89 11.60
C MET A 171 -11.44 1.92 10.72
N LEU A 172 -10.71 2.87 10.13
CA LEU A 172 -11.28 3.84 9.19
C LEU A 172 -11.94 3.14 7.99
N GLN A 173 -11.29 2.10 7.42
CA GLN A 173 -11.87 1.33 6.32
C GLN A 173 -13.14 0.59 6.73
N ILE A 174 -13.17 -0.01 7.92
CA ILE A 174 -14.36 -0.71 8.45
C ILE A 174 -15.51 0.29 8.66
N ALA A 175 -15.25 1.40 9.36
CA ALA A 175 -16.23 2.46 9.58
C ALA A 175 -16.79 2.98 8.26
N GLN A 176 -15.91 3.26 7.30
CA GLN A 176 -16.30 3.71 5.97
C GLN A 176 -17.15 2.69 5.23
N TRP A 177 -16.84 1.40 5.33
CA TRP A 177 -17.65 0.34 4.74
C TRP A 177 -19.05 0.27 5.31
N ILE A 178 -19.18 0.40 6.64
CA ILE A 178 -20.47 0.43 7.34
C ILE A 178 -21.30 1.62 6.82
N VAL A 179 -20.73 2.81 6.79
CA VAL A 179 -21.40 4.02 6.29
C VAL A 179 -21.81 3.85 4.83
N ILE A 180 -20.92 3.33 3.99
CA ILE A 180 -21.17 3.03 2.57
C ILE A 180 -22.30 2.04 2.35
N ALA A 181 -22.44 1.06 3.24
CA ALA A 181 -23.50 0.06 3.18
C ALA A 181 -24.86 0.68 3.55
N LEU A 182 -24.90 1.52 4.59
CA LEU A 182 -26.11 2.19 5.06
C LEU A 182 -26.61 3.29 4.13
N SER A 183 -25.70 3.95 3.41
CA SER A 183 -25.99 5.10 2.55
C SER A 183 -25.92 4.77 1.05
N ARG A 184 -25.99 3.49 0.70
CA ARG A 184 -25.86 3.02 -0.69
C ARG A 184 -26.83 3.72 -1.63
N ASP A 185 -28.11 3.80 -1.28
CA ASP A 185 -29.16 4.30 -2.17
C ASP A 185 -28.92 5.76 -2.59
N PHE A 186 -28.36 6.58 -1.70
CA PHE A 186 -27.97 7.96 -2.00
C PHE A 186 -26.89 8.02 -3.11
N HIS A 187 -25.94 7.08 -3.10
CA HIS A 187 -24.95 6.99 -4.17
C HIS A 187 -25.55 6.48 -5.47
N THR A 188 -26.48 5.52 -5.43
CA THR A 188 -27.18 5.03 -6.62
C THR A 188 -27.96 6.16 -7.31
N VAL A 189 -28.63 7.02 -6.54
CA VAL A 189 -29.31 8.21 -7.09
C VAL A 189 -28.30 9.16 -7.74
N LEU A 190 -27.17 9.45 -7.08
CA LEU A 190 -26.10 10.29 -7.67
C LEU A 190 -25.50 9.68 -8.95
N GLU A 191 -25.28 8.36 -8.96
CA GLU A 191 -24.81 7.58 -10.13
C GLU A 191 -25.77 7.72 -11.31
N ARG A 192 -27.08 7.57 -11.05
CA ARG A 192 -28.14 7.74 -12.05
C ARG A 192 -28.18 9.17 -12.60
N GLU A 193 -28.19 10.19 -11.73
CA GLU A 193 -28.23 11.60 -12.16
C GLU A 193 -26.99 12.00 -12.96
N ALA A 194 -25.81 11.51 -12.58
CA ALA A 194 -24.58 11.71 -13.35
C ALA A 194 -24.64 11.02 -14.72
N SER A 195 -25.22 9.82 -14.81
CA SER A 195 -25.40 9.10 -16.07
C SER A 195 -26.34 9.85 -17.01
N LEU A 196 -27.52 10.25 -16.53
CA LEU A 196 -28.52 10.98 -17.31
C LEU A 196 -27.96 12.29 -17.89
N ARG A 197 -27.20 13.04 -17.10
CA ARG A 197 -26.58 14.31 -17.54
C ARG A 197 -25.54 14.14 -18.62
N THR A 198 -24.90 12.99 -18.66
CA THR A 198 -23.85 12.69 -19.63
C THR A 198 -24.37 11.87 -20.81
N GLY A 199 -25.70 11.71 -20.92
CA GLY A 199 -26.35 10.98 -22.00
C GLY A 199 -26.17 9.47 -21.92
N LEU A 200 -25.66 8.93 -20.79
CA LEU A 200 -25.62 7.49 -20.58
C LEU A 200 -26.97 7.00 -20.08
N VAL A 201 -27.39 5.86 -20.63
CA VAL A 201 -28.52 5.10 -20.08
C VAL A 201 -28.14 4.67 -18.67
N PRO A 202 -28.87 5.11 -17.63
CA PRO A 202 -28.57 4.75 -16.25
C PRO A 202 -28.73 3.24 -16.07
N GLU A 203 -27.83 2.64 -15.31
CA GLU A 203 -27.80 1.20 -15.07
C GLU A 203 -28.84 0.78 -14.02
N ASP A 204 -29.19 1.68 -13.11
CA ASP A 204 -30.13 1.46 -12.02
C ASP A 204 -31.47 2.14 -12.29
N GLU A 205 -32.55 1.47 -11.87
CA GLU A 205 -33.91 2.00 -11.88
C GLU A 205 -34.06 3.25 -10.99
N PRO A 206 -35.04 4.13 -11.25
CA PRO A 206 -35.34 5.24 -10.35
C PRO A 206 -35.72 4.72 -8.96
N LEU A 207 -34.99 5.17 -7.94
CA LEU A 207 -35.14 4.73 -6.54
C LEU A 207 -35.34 5.94 -5.62
N THR A 208 -36.11 5.77 -4.55
CA THR A 208 -36.19 6.76 -3.46
C THR A 208 -35.10 6.46 -2.43
N PRO A 209 -34.22 7.42 -2.09
CA PRO A 209 -33.07 7.15 -1.22
C PRO A 209 -33.53 6.88 0.21
N ARG A 210 -33.11 5.74 0.79
CA ARG A 210 -33.39 5.35 2.17
C ARG A 210 -32.11 4.96 2.88
N VAL A 211 -32.03 5.21 4.19
CA VAL A 211 -30.92 4.75 5.03
C VAL A 211 -31.30 3.38 5.59
N TRP A 212 -30.72 2.32 5.03
CA TRP A 212 -30.96 0.95 5.50
C TRP A 212 -29.81 0.02 5.12
N LEU A 213 -29.66 -1.06 5.90
CA LEU A 213 -28.66 -2.08 5.62
C LEU A 213 -29.24 -3.15 4.68
N ASN A 214 -28.89 -3.08 3.39
CA ASN A 214 -29.27 -4.10 2.42
C ASN A 214 -28.39 -5.35 2.57
N LEU A 215 -28.79 -6.28 3.46
CA LEU A 215 -28.07 -7.54 3.70
C LEU A 215 -27.85 -8.39 2.43
N PRO A 216 -28.83 -8.56 1.52
CA PRO A 216 -28.60 -9.24 0.24
C PRO A 216 -27.47 -8.60 -0.59
N TRP A 217 -27.39 -7.27 -0.61
CA TRP A 217 -26.30 -6.55 -1.26
C TRP A 217 -24.96 -6.79 -0.57
N VAL A 218 -24.90 -6.73 0.77
CA VAL A 218 -23.66 -7.00 1.52
C VAL A 218 -23.15 -8.40 1.20
N ARG A 219 -24.04 -9.41 1.22
CA ARG A 219 -23.71 -10.80 0.85
C ARG A 219 -23.20 -10.91 -0.57
N THR A 220 -23.87 -10.27 -1.53
CA THR A 220 -23.46 -10.25 -2.93
C THR A 220 -22.10 -9.57 -3.09
N LYS A 221 -21.86 -8.48 -2.37
CA LYS A 221 -20.60 -7.74 -2.40
C LYS A 221 -19.45 -8.56 -1.81
N MET A 222 -19.70 -9.23 -0.69
CA MET A 222 -18.73 -10.12 -0.05
C MET A 222 -18.39 -11.29 -0.98
N ARG A 223 -19.41 -11.93 -1.59
CA ARG A 223 -19.22 -13.00 -2.58
C ARG A 223 -18.36 -12.55 -3.76
N ARG A 224 -18.61 -11.35 -4.30
CA ARG A 224 -17.79 -10.77 -5.39
C ARG A 224 -16.33 -10.54 -4.97
N ARG A 225 -16.08 -10.12 -3.72
CA ARG A 225 -14.70 -9.98 -3.20
C ARG A 225 -14.02 -11.32 -2.97
N TRP A 226 -14.74 -12.27 -2.38
CA TRP A 226 -14.26 -13.63 -2.20
C TRP A 226 -13.87 -14.27 -3.54
N ARG A 227 -14.71 -14.13 -4.55
CA ARG A 227 -14.37 -14.55 -5.92
C ARG A 227 -13.09 -13.90 -6.42
N GLY A 228 -12.92 -12.59 -6.25
CA GLY A 228 -11.69 -11.90 -6.63
C GLY A 228 -10.45 -12.46 -5.92
N LEU A 229 -10.57 -12.80 -4.64
CA LEU A 229 -9.51 -13.46 -3.88
C LEU A 229 -9.20 -14.85 -4.43
N VAL A 230 -10.24 -15.67 -4.69
CA VAL A 230 -10.07 -17.00 -5.29
C VAL A 230 -9.36 -16.91 -6.64
N LEU A 231 -9.78 -15.99 -7.51
CA LEU A 231 -9.15 -15.77 -8.82
C LEU A 231 -7.70 -15.32 -8.71
N PHE A 232 -7.39 -14.48 -7.73
CA PHE A 232 -6.02 -14.07 -7.44
C PHE A 232 -5.17 -15.25 -6.98
N VAL A 233 -5.65 -16.02 -5.99
CA VAL A 233 -4.96 -17.20 -5.42
C VAL A 233 -4.76 -18.28 -6.47
N LEU A 234 -5.73 -18.49 -7.37
CA LEU A 234 -5.59 -19.44 -8.46
C LEU A 234 -4.45 -19.06 -9.42
N GLY A 235 -4.06 -17.79 -9.58
CA GLY A 235 -2.89 -17.46 -10.40
C GLY A 235 -1.55 -17.74 -9.71
N ALA A 236 -1.51 -17.82 -8.38
CA ALA A 236 -0.26 -17.85 -7.62
C ALA A 236 0.61 -19.10 -7.86
N PRO A 237 0.06 -20.34 -7.93
CA PRO A 237 0.86 -21.54 -8.25
C PRO A 237 1.53 -21.45 -9.63
N VAL A 238 0.85 -20.86 -10.61
CA VAL A 238 1.40 -20.67 -11.96
C VAL A 238 2.58 -19.71 -11.95
N LEU A 239 2.45 -18.57 -11.27
CA LEU A 239 3.52 -17.59 -11.12
C LEU A 239 4.70 -18.17 -10.33
N TRP A 240 4.43 -18.92 -9.27
CA TRP A 240 5.45 -19.61 -8.49
C TRP A 240 6.22 -20.64 -9.31
N LEU A 241 5.52 -21.42 -10.14
CA LEU A 241 6.15 -22.40 -11.03
C LEU A 241 6.99 -21.72 -12.11
N ALA A 242 6.49 -20.61 -12.67
CA ALA A 242 7.19 -19.84 -13.70
C ALA A 242 8.50 -19.23 -13.19
N THR A 243 8.59 -18.85 -11.91
CA THR A 243 9.81 -18.26 -11.32
C THR A 243 10.77 -19.28 -10.72
N ARG A 244 10.43 -20.58 -10.72
CA ARG A 244 11.22 -21.63 -10.04
C ARG A 244 12.68 -21.72 -10.50
N TRP A 245 12.96 -21.31 -11.74
CA TRP A 245 14.28 -21.44 -12.39
C TRP A 245 15.04 -20.11 -12.51
N VAL A 246 14.55 -19.03 -11.89
CA VAL A 246 15.17 -17.69 -11.98
C VAL A 246 16.03 -17.43 -10.73
N PRO A 247 17.28 -16.92 -10.87
CA PRO A 247 18.18 -16.68 -9.74
C PRO A 247 17.72 -15.58 -8.77
N TRP A 248 16.74 -14.74 -9.15
CA TRP A 248 16.11 -13.69 -8.33
C TRP A 248 14.63 -14.00 -8.12
N ARG A 249 14.36 -15.24 -7.68
CA ARG A 249 13.01 -15.80 -7.63
C ARG A 249 12.07 -14.94 -6.79
N ASP A 250 12.53 -14.41 -5.66
CA ASP A 250 11.67 -13.73 -4.70
C ASP A 250 11.25 -12.34 -5.21
N GLU A 251 12.19 -11.58 -5.77
CA GLU A 251 11.93 -10.26 -6.37
C GLU A 251 11.06 -10.38 -7.62
N VAL A 252 11.36 -11.37 -8.48
CA VAL A 252 10.56 -11.61 -9.69
C VAL A 252 9.16 -12.10 -9.32
N LEU A 253 9.02 -13.01 -8.35
CA LEU A 253 7.72 -13.48 -7.89
C LEU A 253 6.91 -12.35 -7.26
N ALA A 254 7.51 -11.51 -6.41
CA ALA A 254 6.85 -10.35 -5.82
C ALA A 254 6.37 -9.36 -6.90
N THR A 255 7.20 -9.12 -7.91
CA THR A 255 6.85 -8.25 -9.05
C THR A 255 5.70 -8.84 -9.86
N LEU A 256 5.76 -10.12 -10.22
CA LEU A 256 4.70 -10.80 -10.96
C LEU A 256 3.40 -10.88 -10.17
N MET A 257 3.45 -11.17 -8.88
CA MET A 257 2.27 -11.16 -7.99
C MET A 257 1.64 -9.76 -7.90
N SER A 258 2.46 -8.71 -7.88
CA SER A 258 1.99 -7.32 -7.89
C SER A 258 1.32 -6.96 -9.22
N LEU A 259 1.93 -7.32 -10.35
CA LEU A 259 1.35 -7.13 -11.69
C LEU A 259 0.05 -7.92 -11.86
N TRP A 260 -0.01 -9.14 -11.34
CA TRP A 260 -1.20 -9.98 -11.32
C TRP A 260 -2.34 -9.36 -10.50
N GLY A 261 -2.02 -8.84 -9.31
CA GLY A 261 -2.96 -8.08 -8.48
C GLY A 261 -3.45 -6.82 -9.18
N ALA A 262 -2.54 -6.08 -9.81
CA ALA A 262 -2.87 -4.87 -10.57
C ALA A 262 -3.80 -5.18 -11.76
N TRP A 263 -3.54 -6.26 -12.50
CA TRP A 263 -4.40 -6.72 -13.60
C TRP A 263 -5.83 -6.98 -13.11
N TRP A 264 -6.00 -7.79 -12.06
CA TRP A 264 -7.32 -8.06 -11.50
C TRP A 264 -7.99 -6.80 -10.94
N PHE A 265 -7.21 -5.90 -10.36
CA PHE A 265 -7.72 -4.64 -9.87
C PHE A 265 -8.31 -3.78 -11.00
N VAL A 266 -7.67 -3.76 -12.18
CA VAL A 266 -8.21 -3.10 -13.38
C VAL A 266 -9.48 -3.82 -13.88
N VAL A 267 -9.48 -5.15 -13.96
CA VAL A 267 -10.66 -5.95 -14.35
C VAL A 267 -11.86 -5.70 -13.42
N PHE A 268 -11.65 -5.69 -12.11
CA PHE A 268 -12.70 -5.37 -11.14
C PHE A 268 -13.06 -3.88 -11.09
N THR A 269 -12.27 -3.02 -11.73
CA THR A 269 -12.62 -1.62 -11.98
C THR A 269 -13.55 -1.50 -13.16
N ALA A 270 -13.26 -2.18 -14.27
CA ALA A 270 -14.18 -2.29 -15.41
C ALA A 270 -15.53 -2.90 -14.98
N GLY A 271 -15.48 -4.01 -14.24
CA GLY A 271 -16.66 -4.71 -13.73
C GLY A 271 -17.52 -3.93 -12.71
N LYS A 272 -17.20 -2.66 -12.42
CA LYS A 272 -18.08 -1.76 -11.66
C LYS A 272 -19.28 -1.29 -12.46
N SER A 273 -19.14 -1.16 -13.77
CA SER A 273 -20.25 -0.90 -14.68
C SER A 273 -20.90 -2.23 -15.07
N SER A 274 -22.24 -2.28 -15.10
CA SER A 274 -23.00 -3.41 -15.62
C SER A 274 -22.79 -3.60 -17.13
N GLN A 275 -22.45 -2.54 -17.87
CA GLN A 275 -22.10 -2.62 -19.29
C GLN A 275 -20.92 -3.58 -19.54
N ALA A 276 -19.98 -3.66 -18.59
CA ALA A 276 -18.83 -4.57 -18.66
C ALA A 276 -19.20 -6.06 -18.59
N TRP A 277 -20.47 -6.40 -18.32
CA TRP A 277 -20.95 -7.77 -18.18
C TRP A 277 -21.96 -8.17 -19.28
N LYS A 278 -22.29 -7.26 -20.20
CA LYS A 278 -23.30 -7.49 -21.24
C LYS A 278 -22.77 -8.22 -22.47
N GLU A 279 -21.46 -8.38 -22.58
CA GLU A 279 -20.90 -9.12 -23.71
C GLU A 279 -21.06 -10.62 -23.51
N GLU A 280 -22.00 -11.21 -24.26
CA GLU A 280 -22.32 -12.64 -24.22
C GLU A 280 -21.21 -13.51 -24.81
N THR A 281 -20.46 -12.98 -25.79
CA THR A 281 -19.45 -13.70 -26.57
C THR A 281 -18.01 -13.39 -26.12
N ALA A 282 -17.82 -13.03 -24.85
CA ALA A 282 -16.51 -12.70 -24.32
C ALA A 282 -15.56 -13.91 -24.34
N GLY A 283 -14.45 -13.78 -25.08
CA GLY A 283 -13.42 -14.81 -25.17
C GLY A 283 -12.63 -15.00 -23.87
N GLU A 284 -11.84 -16.07 -23.81
CA GLU A 284 -10.94 -16.34 -22.69
C GLU A 284 -9.89 -15.22 -22.54
N PRO A 285 -9.60 -14.78 -21.29
CA PRO A 285 -8.50 -13.87 -21.01
C PRO A 285 -7.14 -14.34 -21.56
N TRP A 286 -6.28 -13.41 -21.91
CA TRP A 286 -4.97 -13.66 -22.51
C TRP A 286 -4.12 -14.69 -21.75
N PHE A 287 -4.13 -14.64 -20.42
CA PHE A 287 -3.32 -15.55 -19.60
C PHE A 287 -3.83 -16.99 -19.67
N LEU A 288 -5.14 -17.21 -19.80
CA LEU A 288 -5.70 -18.56 -20.00
C LEU A 288 -5.42 -19.06 -21.41
N ARG A 289 -5.53 -18.19 -22.43
CA ARG A 289 -5.16 -18.56 -23.81
C ARG A 289 -3.71 -19.03 -23.88
N VAL A 290 -2.80 -18.30 -23.24
CA VAL A 290 -1.38 -18.67 -23.15
C VAL A 290 -1.20 -19.96 -22.35
N TRP A 291 -1.83 -20.08 -21.17
CA TRP A 291 -1.73 -21.28 -20.33
C TRP A 291 -2.25 -22.53 -21.04
N ASN A 292 -3.44 -22.48 -21.62
CA ASN A 292 -4.08 -23.59 -22.33
C ASN A 292 -3.26 -23.99 -23.56
N GLY A 293 -2.67 -23.02 -24.27
CA GLY A 293 -1.73 -23.29 -25.36
C GLY A 293 -0.49 -24.06 -24.90
N LEU A 294 0.18 -23.57 -23.86
CA LEU A 294 1.41 -24.18 -23.32
C LEU A 294 1.18 -25.55 -22.68
N THR A 295 0.03 -25.75 -22.04
CA THR A 295 -0.25 -26.94 -21.22
C THR A 295 -1.11 -27.98 -21.91
N SER A 296 -1.54 -27.73 -23.15
CA SER A 296 -2.34 -28.65 -23.97
C SER A 296 -1.78 -30.08 -24.07
N ARG A 297 -0.46 -30.26 -23.91
CA ARG A 297 0.22 -31.56 -23.98
C ARG A 297 0.43 -32.24 -22.63
N VAL A 298 0.17 -31.58 -21.51
CA VAL A 298 0.45 -32.08 -20.15
C VAL A 298 -0.87 -32.24 -19.38
N PRO A 299 -1.41 -33.48 -19.22
CA PRO A 299 -2.76 -33.71 -18.69
C PRO A 299 -3.05 -33.08 -17.32
N VAL A 300 -2.06 -33.06 -16.43
CA VAL A 300 -2.20 -32.48 -15.08
C VAL A 300 -2.37 -30.96 -15.17
N LEU A 301 -1.56 -30.31 -16.00
CA LEU A 301 -1.59 -28.86 -16.19
C LEU A 301 -2.82 -28.41 -17.00
N SER A 302 -3.25 -29.22 -17.96
CA SER A 302 -4.49 -28.97 -18.71
C SER A 302 -5.73 -29.07 -17.82
N THR A 303 -5.78 -30.08 -16.92
CA THR A 303 -6.88 -30.24 -15.95
C THR A 303 -6.96 -29.02 -15.04
N TYR A 304 -5.81 -28.56 -14.54
CA TYR A 304 -5.74 -27.32 -13.78
C TYR A 304 -6.22 -26.10 -14.59
N GLY A 305 -5.81 -26.00 -15.86
CA GLY A 305 -6.30 -24.97 -16.79
C GLY A 305 -7.82 -24.98 -16.92
N SER A 306 -8.44 -26.15 -17.07
CA SER A 306 -9.91 -26.28 -17.14
C SER A 306 -10.61 -25.82 -15.86
N VAL A 307 -10.08 -26.17 -14.68
CA VAL A 307 -10.60 -25.66 -13.40
C VAL A 307 -10.47 -24.15 -13.33
N TRP A 308 -9.32 -23.60 -13.73
CA TRP A 308 -9.07 -22.16 -13.74
C TRP A 308 -10.00 -21.42 -14.71
N THR A 309 -10.20 -21.94 -15.93
CA THR A 309 -11.17 -21.46 -16.92
C THR A 309 -12.59 -21.46 -16.36
N ASN A 310 -13.02 -22.55 -15.72
CA ASN A 310 -14.37 -22.61 -15.16
C ASN A 310 -14.59 -21.57 -14.05
N GLN A 311 -13.60 -21.38 -13.17
CA GLN A 311 -13.68 -20.38 -12.09
C GLN A 311 -13.63 -18.93 -12.60
N THR A 312 -12.92 -18.69 -13.69
CA THR A 312 -12.75 -17.36 -14.30
C THR A 312 -13.86 -17.01 -15.31
N ARG A 313 -14.67 -17.98 -15.76
CA ARG A 313 -15.70 -17.80 -16.80
C ARG A 313 -16.64 -16.62 -16.52
N GLU A 314 -17.04 -16.45 -15.27
CA GLU A 314 -17.95 -15.36 -14.89
C GLU A 314 -17.36 -13.97 -15.16
N VAL A 315 -16.03 -13.82 -15.13
CA VAL A 315 -15.32 -12.54 -15.30
C VAL A 315 -14.72 -12.35 -16.69
N PHE A 316 -15.05 -13.21 -17.67
CA PHE A 316 -14.56 -13.09 -19.04
C PHE A 316 -14.99 -11.78 -19.69
N SER A 317 -16.25 -11.37 -19.51
CA SER A 317 -16.77 -10.14 -20.11
C SER A 317 -16.04 -8.86 -19.62
N PRO A 318 -15.83 -8.65 -18.31
CA PRO A 318 -14.98 -7.56 -17.84
C PRO A 318 -13.51 -7.68 -18.29
N ALA A 319 -12.95 -8.89 -18.36
CA ALA A 319 -11.57 -9.11 -18.78
C ALA A 319 -11.36 -8.77 -20.26
N ALA A 320 -12.24 -9.23 -21.14
CA ALA A 320 -12.25 -8.89 -22.57
C ALA A 320 -12.39 -7.37 -22.79
N THR A 321 -13.21 -6.73 -21.96
CA THR A 321 -13.36 -5.26 -21.96
C THR A 321 -12.05 -4.54 -21.60
N VAL A 322 -11.30 -5.04 -20.60
CA VAL A 322 -9.97 -4.51 -20.27
C VAL A 322 -8.97 -4.76 -21.38
N GLU A 323 -8.96 -5.93 -22.01
CA GLU A 323 -8.05 -6.25 -23.11
C GLU A 323 -8.25 -5.34 -24.33
N ARG A 324 -9.48 -4.91 -24.60
CA ARG A 324 -9.78 -3.94 -25.66
C ARG A 324 -9.35 -2.52 -25.32
N ARG A 325 -9.40 -2.11 -24.04
CA ARG A 325 -9.08 -0.74 -23.59
C ARG A 325 -8.25 -0.71 -22.32
N PRO A 326 -7.03 -1.23 -22.33
CA PRO A 326 -6.26 -1.39 -21.11
C PRO A 326 -5.89 -0.04 -20.49
N TRP A 327 -5.48 0.94 -21.30
CA TRP A 327 -4.95 2.21 -20.81
C TRP A 327 -6.01 3.10 -20.15
N GLY A 328 -7.17 3.26 -20.77
CA GLY A 328 -8.27 4.04 -20.18
C GLY A 328 -8.79 3.44 -18.87
N LEU A 329 -8.95 2.12 -18.83
CA LEU A 329 -9.41 1.44 -17.61
C LEU A 329 -8.33 1.39 -16.53
N MET A 330 -7.05 1.34 -16.91
CA MET A 330 -5.94 1.47 -15.96
C MET A 330 -5.89 2.88 -15.35
N GLY A 331 -6.10 3.93 -16.15
CA GLY A 331 -6.24 5.29 -15.63
C GLY A 331 -7.38 5.42 -14.62
N LEU A 332 -8.54 4.84 -14.93
CA LEU A 332 -9.66 4.80 -13.99
C LEU A 332 -9.34 3.98 -12.73
N ALA A 333 -8.58 2.89 -12.87
CA ALA A 333 -8.14 2.09 -11.73
C ALA A 333 -7.21 2.89 -10.80
N VAL A 334 -6.31 3.73 -11.33
CA VAL A 334 -5.48 4.63 -10.51
C VAL A 334 -6.37 5.54 -9.65
N VAL A 335 -7.39 6.17 -10.25
CA VAL A 335 -8.34 7.00 -9.49
C VAL A 335 -9.10 6.19 -8.46
N ARG A 336 -9.47 4.94 -8.78
CA ARG A 336 -10.09 4.04 -7.82
C ARG A 336 -9.15 3.71 -6.66
N ALA A 337 -7.85 3.50 -6.90
CA ALA A 337 -6.87 3.25 -5.87
C ALA A 337 -6.71 4.49 -4.97
N LEU A 338 -6.63 5.69 -5.54
CA LEU A 338 -6.67 6.95 -4.79
C LEU A 338 -7.97 7.09 -3.98
N SER A 339 -9.11 6.68 -4.56
CA SER A 339 -10.40 6.64 -3.85
C SER A 339 -10.48 5.55 -2.77
N SER A 340 -9.47 4.70 -2.61
CA SER A 340 -9.41 3.78 -1.47
C SER A 340 -8.95 4.48 -0.20
N LEU A 341 -8.36 5.68 -0.30
CA LEU A 341 -8.06 6.50 0.87
C LEU A 341 -9.36 6.80 1.65
N PRO A 342 -9.31 6.74 2.98
CA PRO A 342 -10.43 7.13 3.81
C PRO A 342 -10.96 8.50 3.44
N LEU A 343 -12.28 8.70 3.57
CA LEU A 343 -13.00 9.93 3.24
C LEU A 343 -13.08 10.26 1.73
N VAL A 344 -11.98 10.17 0.98
CA VAL A 344 -11.95 10.42 -0.48
C VAL A 344 -12.97 9.54 -1.21
N ARG A 345 -13.10 8.29 -0.74
CA ARG A 345 -14.09 7.36 -1.28
C ARG A 345 -15.54 7.83 -1.16
N CYS A 346 -15.91 8.56 -0.11
CA CYS A 346 -17.27 9.03 0.08
C CYS A 346 -17.69 9.98 -1.06
N PHE A 347 -16.72 10.71 -1.60
CA PHE A 347 -16.89 11.67 -2.69
C PHE A 347 -16.77 11.03 -4.07
N LEU A 348 -15.73 10.24 -4.33
CA LEU A 348 -15.46 9.72 -5.67
C LEU A 348 -16.24 8.46 -6.05
N ARG A 349 -16.78 7.71 -5.08
CA ARG A 349 -17.44 6.42 -5.33
C ARG A 349 -18.53 6.47 -6.42
N PRO A 350 -19.46 7.44 -6.45
CA PRO A 350 -20.52 7.50 -7.46
C PRO A 350 -19.99 7.64 -8.89
N PHE A 351 -18.84 8.27 -9.08
CA PHE A 351 -18.38 8.61 -10.42
C PHE A 351 -17.60 7.48 -11.09
N ILE A 352 -17.06 6.53 -10.31
CA ILE A 352 -16.29 5.40 -10.83
C ILE A 352 -17.11 4.47 -11.76
N PRO A 353 -18.31 3.97 -11.38
CA PRO A 353 -19.10 3.13 -12.28
C PRO A 353 -19.55 3.88 -13.54
N VAL A 354 -19.94 5.15 -13.41
CA VAL A 354 -20.37 5.99 -14.55
C VAL A 354 -19.18 6.26 -15.49
N ALA A 355 -17.99 6.54 -14.96
CA ALA A 355 -16.77 6.68 -15.74
C ALA A 355 -16.40 5.37 -16.46
N ALA A 356 -16.53 4.23 -15.79
CA ALA A 356 -16.33 2.92 -16.43
C ALA A 356 -17.31 2.72 -17.59
N ALA A 357 -18.60 3.02 -17.39
CA ALA A 357 -19.63 2.92 -18.42
C ALA A 357 -19.31 3.80 -19.64
N HIS A 358 -18.85 5.03 -19.43
CA HIS A 358 -18.40 5.93 -20.51
C HIS A 358 -17.23 5.36 -21.33
N LEU A 359 -16.21 4.81 -20.65
CA LEU A 359 -15.05 4.22 -21.32
C LEU A 359 -15.44 2.99 -22.16
N ILE A 360 -16.42 2.23 -21.70
CA ILE A 360 -16.94 1.02 -22.36
C ILE A 360 -17.85 1.41 -23.52
N ALA A 361 -18.80 2.32 -23.31
CA ALA A 361 -19.76 2.76 -24.33
C ALA A 361 -19.07 3.37 -25.55
N ARG A 362 -17.99 4.14 -25.34
CA ARG A 362 -17.15 4.68 -26.42
C ARG A 362 -16.37 3.63 -27.22
N ALA A 363 -16.32 2.38 -26.76
CA ALA A 363 -15.59 1.30 -27.40
C ALA A 363 -16.52 0.35 -28.17
N ALA A 364 -17.82 0.42 -27.94
CA ALA A 364 -18.76 -0.31 -28.77
C ALA A 364 -18.53 0.14 -30.23
N PRO A 365 -18.27 -0.79 -31.17
CA PRO A 365 -18.24 -0.43 -32.57
C PRO A 365 -19.56 0.29 -32.87
N ALA A 366 -19.50 1.41 -33.58
CA ALA A 366 -20.71 2.05 -34.07
C ALA A 366 -21.55 0.94 -34.71
N ALA A 367 -22.72 0.65 -34.13
CA ALA A 367 -23.59 -0.38 -34.68
C ALA A 367 -23.72 -0.07 -36.17
N PRO A 368 -23.53 -1.07 -37.07
CA PRO A 368 -23.57 -0.80 -38.50
C PRO A 368 -24.85 -0.03 -38.82
N GLU A 369 -24.68 1.22 -39.25
CA GLU A 369 -25.78 2.08 -39.71
C GLU A 369 -26.38 1.41 -40.93
N GLY A 370 -27.37 0.54 -40.73
CA GLY A 370 -28.00 -0.14 -41.86
C GLY A 370 -28.43 -1.56 -41.56
N LEU A 371 -29.45 -1.71 -40.73
CA LEU A 371 -30.61 -2.42 -41.24
C LEU A 371 -31.77 -1.43 -41.13
N PRO A 372 -32.35 -0.94 -42.24
CA PRO A 372 -33.59 -0.20 -42.17
C PRO A 372 -34.57 -1.06 -41.39
N SER A 373 -35.20 -0.50 -40.36
CA SER A 373 -36.32 -1.18 -39.73
C SER A 373 -37.31 -1.46 -40.86
N THR A 374 -37.40 -2.73 -41.26
CA THR A 374 -38.42 -3.16 -42.20
C THR A 374 -39.73 -2.82 -41.53
N GLY A 375 -40.34 -1.72 -41.99
CA GLY A 375 -41.55 -1.16 -41.42
C GLY A 375 -42.57 -2.27 -41.31
N GLY A 376 -42.88 -2.63 -40.07
CA GLY A 376 -44.11 -3.36 -39.78
C GLY A 376 -45.24 -2.42 -40.18
N THR A 377 -45.83 -2.68 -41.34
CA THR A 377 -47.13 -2.13 -41.73
C THR A 377 -48.13 -2.44 -40.61
N PRO A 378 -48.81 -1.43 -40.03
CA PRO A 378 -49.96 -1.69 -39.19
C PRO A 378 -51.07 -2.30 -40.08
N GLY A 379 -51.48 -3.53 -39.73
CA GLY A 379 -52.68 -4.17 -40.24
C GLY A 379 -53.76 -4.16 -39.19
#